data_AF-A0A1F2S0R4-F1
#
_entry.id   AF-A0A1F2S0R4-F1
#
_cell.length_a   1.000
_cell.length_b   1.000
_cell.length_c   1.000
_cell.angle_alpha   90.00
_cell.angle_beta   90.00
_cell.angle_gamma   90.00
#
_symmetry.space_group_name_H-M   'P 1'
#
loop_
_entity.id
_entity.type
_entity.pdbx_description
1 polymer ?
#
loop_
_entity_poly.entity_id
_entity_poly.type
_entity_poly.pdbx_seq_one_letter_code
_entity_poly.pdbx_strand_id
1 'polypeptide(L)'
;MRSWFKKLGICLLPLLLTPAWVMLISEGYLNFGGGDKDIILLIPWLIWSLLFAIIFGIWWARGKTAKQAIYGAAGGAAAIVILAWLVLLIWSASKYGGF
;
A
#
# COMPACT_ATOMS: atom_id res chain seq x y z
N MET A 1 17.88 -21.78 0.60
CA MET A 1 17.34 -21.07 1.80
C MET A 1 17.68 -19.58 1.84
N ARG A 2 18.94 -19.14 1.65
CA ARG A 2 19.35 -17.72 1.77
C ARG A 2 18.64 -16.72 0.82
N SER A 3 18.14 -17.18 -0.33
CA SER A 3 17.41 -16.33 -1.29
C SER A 3 15.93 -16.11 -0.94
N TRP A 4 15.36 -16.94 -0.07
CA TRP A 4 13.95 -16.87 0.34
C TRP A 4 13.75 -15.76 1.39
N PHE A 5 14.65 -15.67 2.38
CA PHE A 5 14.63 -14.61 3.39
C PHE A 5 14.73 -13.20 2.79
N LYS A 6 15.61 -13.00 1.80
CA LYS A 6 15.72 -11.71 1.10
C LYS A 6 14.41 -11.32 0.40
N LYS A 7 13.69 -12.30 -0.13
CA LYS A 7 12.44 -12.07 -0.87
C LYS A 7 11.26 -11.84 0.06
N LEU A 8 11.17 -12.59 1.16
CA LEU A 8 10.21 -12.33 2.24
C LEU A 8 10.43 -10.94 2.82
N GLY A 9 11.69 -10.56 3.07
CA GLY A 9 12.06 -9.23 3.50
C GLY A 9 11.52 -8.15 2.55
N ILE A 10 11.76 -8.28 1.23
CA ILE A 10 11.25 -7.33 0.23
C ILE A 10 9.72 -7.31 0.17
N CYS A 11 9.08 -8.48 0.21
CA CYS A 11 7.63 -8.66 0.16
C CYS A 11 6.92 -7.96 1.32
N LEU A 12 7.50 -8.10 2.51
CA LEU A 12 6.96 -7.54 3.76
C LEU A 12 7.50 -6.14 4.06
N LEU A 13 8.46 -5.64 3.29
CA LEU A 13 9.11 -4.36 3.54
C LEU A 13 8.11 -3.20 3.69
N PRO A 14 7.10 -3.05 2.82
CA PRO A 14 6.10 -1.99 2.99
C PRO A 14 5.29 -2.10 4.29
N LEU A 15 4.98 -3.33 4.70
CA LEU A 15 4.26 -3.61 5.94
C LEU A 15 5.14 -3.35 7.17
N LEU A 16 6.42 -3.70 7.09
CA LEU A 16 7.40 -3.45 8.15
C LEU A 16 7.74 -1.96 8.30
N LEU A 17 7.47 -1.13 7.29
CA LEU A 17 7.60 0.31 7.37
C LEU A 17 6.40 0.97 8.08
N THR A 18 5.29 0.27 8.29
CA THR A 18 4.09 0.82 8.94
C THR A 18 4.38 1.43 10.32
N PRO A 19 5.13 0.79 11.25
CA PRO A 19 5.46 1.40 12.53
C PRO A 19 6.27 2.71 12.41
N ALA A 20 7.18 2.78 11.43
CA ALA A 20 7.93 4.00 11.16
C ALA A 20 7.01 5.13 10.67
N TRP A 21 6.04 4.80 9.80
CA TRP A 21 4.99 5.76 9.38
C TRP A 21 4.16 6.25 10.57
N VAL A 22 3.72 5.33 11.45
CA VAL A 22 2.96 5.69 12.66
C VAL A 22 3.76 6.66 13.53
N MET A 23 5.02 6.34 13.82
CA MET A 23 5.90 7.18 14.63
C MET A 23 6.04 8.58 14.00
N LEU A 24 6.39 8.65 12.72
CA LEU A 24 6.58 9.91 11.99
C LEU A 24 5.32 10.78 11.96
N ILE A 25 4.14 10.18 11.82
CA ILE A 25 2.87 10.91 11.89
C ILE A 25 2.59 11.38 13.32
N SER A 26 2.75 10.49 14.32
CA SER A 26 2.43 10.78 15.72
C SER A 26 3.34 11.84 16.35
N GLU A 27 4.60 11.92 15.92
CA GLU A 27 5.56 12.92 16.38
C GLU A 27 5.45 14.24 15.58
N GLY A 28 4.53 14.31 14.62
CA GLY A 28 4.28 15.51 13.82
C GLY A 28 5.34 15.78 12.75
N TYR A 29 6.27 14.84 12.50
CA TYR A 29 7.22 14.93 11.40
C TYR A 29 6.53 14.84 10.03
N LEU A 30 5.45 14.07 9.94
CA LEU A 30 4.55 14.02 8.79
C LEU A 30 3.20 14.63 9.16
N ASN A 31 2.93 15.83 8.65
CA ASN A 31 1.68 16.55 8.87
C ASN A 31 1.05 16.87 7.51
N PHE A 32 -0.18 16.39 7.32
CA PHE A 32 -0.98 16.56 6.11
C PHE A 32 -2.18 17.49 6.34
N GLY A 33 -2.18 18.23 7.45
CA GLY A 33 -3.19 19.21 7.82
C GLY A 33 -4.33 18.66 8.69
N GLY A 34 -4.37 17.35 8.95
CA GLY A 34 -5.40 16.69 9.78
C GLY A 34 -5.01 16.51 11.24
N GLY A 35 -3.77 16.82 11.63
CA GLY A 35 -3.25 16.60 12.98
C GLY A 35 -3.29 15.11 13.34
N ASP A 36 -3.85 14.76 14.49
CA ASP A 36 -3.98 13.35 14.92
C ASP A 36 -4.76 12.46 13.93
N LYS A 37 -5.60 13.06 13.08
CA LYS A 37 -6.39 12.34 12.07
C LYS A 37 -5.58 11.91 10.86
N ASP A 38 -4.35 12.40 10.70
CA ASP A 38 -3.45 11.98 9.62
C ASP A 38 -3.11 10.49 9.71
N ILE A 39 -3.31 9.88 10.89
CA ILE A 39 -3.20 8.42 11.08
C ILE A 39 -4.17 7.64 10.18
N ILE A 40 -5.28 8.24 9.72
CA ILE A 40 -6.22 7.62 8.78
C ILE A 40 -5.53 7.32 7.43
N LEU A 41 -4.50 8.09 7.05
CA LEU A 41 -3.71 7.86 5.83
C LEU A 41 -2.90 6.56 5.87
N LEU A 42 -2.75 5.92 7.04
CA LEU A 42 -2.19 4.57 7.12
C LEU A 42 -3.13 3.50 6.55
N ILE A 43 -4.43 3.72 6.50
CA ILE A 43 -5.39 2.74 5.95
C ILE A 43 -5.08 2.44 4.47
N PRO A 44 -5.00 3.42 3.54
CA PRO A 44 -4.62 3.14 2.17
C PRO A 44 -3.21 2.57 2.05
N TRP A 45 -2.25 2.98 2.89
CA TRP A 45 -0.92 2.39 2.93
C TRP A 45 -0.93 0.90 3.30
N LEU A 46 -1.70 0.51 4.32
CA LEU A 46 -1.84 -0.86 4.76
C LEU A 46 -2.48 -1.75 3.69
N ILE A 47 -3.56 -1.28 3.08
CA ILE A 47 -4.22 -1.97 1.97
C ILE A 47 -3.23 -2.17 0.81
N TRP A 48 -2.51 -1.10 0.44
CA TRP A 48 -1.49 -1.17 -0.61
C TRP A 48 -0.38 -2.18 -0.27
N SER A 49 0.13 -2.15 0.97
CA SER A 49 1.20 -3.04 1.44
C SER A 49 0.80 -4.51 1.41
N LEU A 50 -0.44 -4.83 1.79
CA LEU A 50 -0.98 -6.19 1.70
C LEU A 50 -1.13 -6.66 0.25
N LEU A 51 -1.69 -5.79 -0.62
CA LEU A 51 -1.82 -6.09 -2.04
C LEU A 51 -0.45 -6.27 -2.70
N PHE A 52 0.53 -5.45 -2.34
CA PHE A 52 1.90 -5.59 -2.80
C PHE A 52 2.44 -6.98 -2.44
N ALA A 53 2.30 -7.41 -1.18
CA ALA A 53 2.78 -8.70 -0.74
C ALA A 53 2.11 -9.86 -1.50
N ILE A 54 0.80 -9.79 -1.71
CA ILE A 54 0.02 -10.81 -2.44
C ILE A 54 0.46 -10.85 -3.92
N ILE A 55 0.48 -9.72 -4.62
CA ILE A 55 0.83 -9.66 -6.05
C ILE A 55 2.28 -10.08 -6.25
N PHE A 56 3.18 -9.64 -5.38
CA PHE A 56 4.58 -10.06 -5.40
C PHE A 56 4.71 -11.58 -5.22
N GLY A 57 3.97 -12.17 -4.27
CA GLY A 57 3.91 -13.61 -4.07
C GLY A 57 3.41 -14.38 -5.30
N ILE A 58 2.38 -13.86 -5.99
CA ILE A 58 1.86 -14.46 -7.23
C ILE A 58 2.90 -14.38 -8.36
N TRP A 59 3.53 -13.24 -8.57
CA TRP A 59 4.56 -13.07 -9.60
C TRP A 59 5.79 -13.93 -9.33
N TRP A 60 6.12 -14.10 -8.05
CA TRP A 60 7.16 -14.99 -7.60
C TRP A 60 6.84 -16.46 -7.90
N ALA A 61 5.61 -16.91 -7.61
CA ALA A 61 5.15 -18.28 -7.93
C ALA A 61 5.21 -18.56 -9.44
N ARG A 62 5.10 -17.53 -10.28
CA ARG A 62 5.24 -17.60 -11.74
C ARG A 62 6.69 -17.53 -12.24
N GLY A 63 7.68 -17.55 -11.35
CA GLY A 63 9.10 -17.55 -11.70
C GLY A 63 9.62 -16.25 -12.32
N LYS A 64 8.90 -15.13 -12.17
CA LYS A 64 9.34 -13.83 -12.70
C LYS A 64 10.57 -13.30 -11.94
N THR A 65 11.36 -12.45 -12.60
CA THR A 65 12.51 -11.82 -11.96
C THR A 65 12.09 -10.90 -10.82
N ALA A 66 12.94 -10.73 -9.80
CA ALA A 66 12.62 -9.91 -8.63
C ALA A 66 12.28 -8.46 -9.02
N LYS A 67 12.99 -7.86 -9.99
CA LYS A 67 12.70 -6.50 -10.48
C LYS A 67 11.29 -6.41 -11.07
N GLN A 68 10.95 -7.34 -11.96
CA GLN A 68 9.62 -7.40 -12.58
C GLN A 68 8.52 -7.59 -11.52
N ALA A 69 8.74 -8.47 -10.54
CA ALA A 69 7.80 -8.68 -9.45
C ALA A 69 7.62 -7.43 -8.59
N ILE A 70 8.68 -6.68 -8.28
CA ILE A 70 8.59 -5.41 -7.53
C ILE A 70 7.77 -4.38 -8.31
N TYR A 71 8.11 -4.11 -9.57
CA TYR A 71 7.41 -3.11 -10.36
C TYR A 71 5.95 -3.51 -10.63
N GLY A 72 5.72 -4.79 -10.95
CA GLY A 72 4.38 -5.33 -11.17
C GLY A 72 3.52 -5.30 -9.90
N ALA A 73 4.08 -5.62 -8.73
CA ALA A 73 3.38 -5.57 -7.46
C ALA A 73 3.11 -4.13 -7.01
N ALA A 74 4.09 -3.24 -7.11
CA ALA A 74 3.93 -1.84 -6.73
C ALA A 74 2.90 -1.12 -7.61
N GLY A 75 3.03 -1.29 -8.94
CA GLY A 75 2.10 -0.72 -9.90
C GLY A 75 0.71 -1.34 -9.79
N GLY A 76 0.62 -2.67 -9.68
CA GLY A 76 -0.65 -3.38 -9.54
C GLY A 76 -1.41 -3.01 -8.25
N ALA A 77 -0.70 -2.98 -7.11
CA ALA A 77 -1.30 -2.56 -5.84
C ALA A 77 -1.75 -1.10 -5.89
N ALA A 78 -0.94 -0.20 -6.49
CA ALA A 78 -1.31 1.21 -6.62
C ALA A 78 -2.56 1.38 -7.51
N ALA A 79 -2.60 0.70 -8.65
CA ALA A 79 -3.75 0.74 -9.56
C ALA A 79 -5.02 0.26 -8.86
N ILE A 80 -4.96 -0.86 -8.12
CA ILE A 80 -6.14 -1.38 -7.39
C ILE A 80 -6.61 -0.38 -6.33
N VAL A 81 -5.69 0.18 -5.52
CA VAL A 81 -6.05 1.15 -4.48
C VAL A 81 -6.66 2.40 -5.09
N ILE A 82 -6.05 2.97 -6.13
CA ILE A 82 -6.56 4.16 -6.82
C ILE A 82 -7.95 3.90 -7.41
N LEU A 83 -8.13 2.77 -8.10
CA LEU A 83 -9.43 2.41 -8.68
C LEU A 83 -10.49 2.21 -7.60
N ALA A 84 -10.17 1.56 -6.49
CA ALA A 84 -11.09 1.40 -5.36
C ALA A 84 -11.53 2.75 -4.79
N TRP A 85 -10.59 3.68 -4.59
CA TRP A 85 -10.90 5.03 -4.12
C TRP A 85 -11.73 5.83 -5.12
N LEU A 86 -11.42 5.75 -6.42
CA LEU A 86 -12.21 6.42 -7.47
C LEU A 86 -13.64 5.88 -7.51
N VAL A 87 -13.83 4.57 -7.43
CA VAL A 87 -15.17 3.95 -7.40
C VAL A 87 -15.95 4.41 -6.16
N LEU A 88 -15.32 4.42 -4.99
CA LEU A 88 -15.95 4.90 -3.75
C LEU A 88 -16.32 6.39 -3.85
N LEU A 89 -15.45 7.21 -4.43
CA LEU A 89 -15.69 8.64 -4.62
C LEU A 89 -16.87 8.89 -5.57
N ILE A 90 -16.89 8.22 -6.73
CA ILE A 90 -18.00 8.33 -7.70
C ILE A 90 -19.31 7.85 -7.07
N TRP A 91 -19.28 6.72 -6.36
CA TRP A 91 -20.45 6.18 -5.67
C TRP A 91 -20.97 7.14 -4.59
N SER A 92 -20.07 7.72 -3.79
CA SER A 92 -20.40 8.72 -2.78
C SER A 92 -21.03 9.96 -3.42
N ALA A 93 -20.43 10.49 -4.50
CA ALA A 93 -20.96 11.65 -5.21
C ALA A 93 -22.36 11.38 -5.79
N SER A 94 -22.58 10.19 -6.36
CA SER A 94 -23.88 9.78 -6.91
C SER A 94 -24.95 9.58 -5.83
N LYS A 95 -24.59 9.09 -4.65
CA LYS A 95 -25.55 8.77 -3.57
C LYS A 95 -25.89 9.97 -2.70
N TYR A 96 -24.95 10.89 -2.50
CA TYR A 96 -25.11 12.05 -1.61
C TYR A 96 -25.21 13.40 -2.34
N GLY A 97 -25.16 13.41 -3.69
CA GLY A 97 -25.49 14.57 -4.52
C GLY A 97 -24.56 15.77 -4.33
N GLY A 98 -23.25 15.58 -4.50
CA GLY A 98 -22.26 16.64 -4.28
C GLY A 98 -21.37 16.93 -5.49
N PHE A 99 -21.78 17.88 -6.31
CA PHE A 99 -21.05 19.13 -6.53
C PHE A 99 -22.04 20.29 -6.42
#